data_AF-A0AAN6SHQ7-F1
#
_entry.id   AF-A0AAN6SHQ7-F1
#
_cell.length_a   1.000
_cell.length_b   1.000
_cell.length_c   1.000
_cell.angle_alpha   90.00
_cell.angle_beta   90.00
_cell.angle_gamma   90.00
#
_symmetry.space_group_name_H-M   'P 1'
#
loop_
_entity.id
_entity.type
_entity.pdbx_description
1 polymer ?
#
loop_
_entity_poly.entity_id
_entity_poly.type
_entity_poly.pdbx_seq_one_letter_code
_entity_poly.pdbx_strand_id
1 'polypeptide(L)'
;MIEPSLKALASKFNCDKMICRKCYARLPPRATNCRKRKCGHTNQLRPKKKYVYAVLRYRIRSRPPESPSLPTAPISSITASTIIKTTTITTSHPDRSHTQDIVLTITPLQA
;
A
#
# COMPACT_ATOMS: atom_id res chain seq x y z
N MET A 1 -26.44 -1.37 -25.53
CA MET A 1 -25.61 -2.57 -25.24
C MET A 1 -24.14 -2.19 -25.31
N ILE A 2 -23.27 -2.84 -24.53
CA ILE A 2 -21.81 -2.59 -24.60
C ILE A 2 -21.22 -3.39 -25.75
N GLU A 3 -20.31 -2.77 -26.50
CA GLU A 3 -19.63 -3.41 -27.62
C GLU A 3 -18.74 -4.60 -27.13
N PRO A 4 -18.82 -5.78 -27.78
CA PRO A 4 -18.13 -7.00 -27.33
C PRO A 4 -16.60 -6.90 -27.23
N SER A 5 -15.93 -6.21 -28.16
CA SER A 5 -14.48 -6.02 -28.19
C SER A 5 -13.99 -5.21 -26.98
N LEU A 6 -14.67 -4.10 -26.66
CA LEU A 6 -14.40 -3.28 -25.48
C LEU A 6 -14.63 -4.06 -24.18
N LYS A 7 -15.66 -4.91 -24.15
CA LYS A 7 -15.90 -5.81 -23.01
C LYS A 7 -14.76 -6.82 -22.83
N ALA A 8 -14.24 -7.39 -23.91
CA ALA A 8 -13.11 -8.32 -23.86
C ALA A 8 -11.83 -7.60 -23.39
N LEU A 9 -11.57 -6.40 -23.91
CA LEU A 9 -10.43 -5.58 -23.51
C LEU A 9 -10.49 -5.25 -22.01
N ALA A 10 -11.64 -4.78 -21.52
CA ALA A 10 -11.81 -4.47 -20.11
C ALA A 10 -11.71 -5.72 -19.22
N SER A 11 -12.20 -6.86 -19.67
CA SER A 11 -12.14 -8.14 -18.93
C SER A 11 -10.69 -8.57 -18.70
N LYS A 12 -9.83 -8.44 -19.71
CA LYS A 12 -8.39 -8.75 -19.63
C LYS A 12 -7.67 -7.96 -18.54
N PHE A 13 -8.04 -6.70 -18.33
CA PHE A 13 -7.39 -5.84 -17.33
C PHE A 13 -8.03 -5.92 -15.94
N ASN A 14 -9.35 -6.09 -15.86
CA ASN A 14 -10.08 -5.95 -14.61
C ASN A 14 -10.59 -7.27 -14.02
N CYS A 15 -10.94 -8.24 -14.86
CA CYS A 15 -11.63 -9.46 -14.46
C CYS A 15 -10.67 -10.64 -14.42
N ASP A 16 -9.90 -10.84 -15.49
CA ASP A 16 -9.01 -11.99 -15.66
C ASP A 16 -7.70 -11.79 -14.87
N LYS A 17 -7.81 -12.03 -13.57
CA LYS A 17 -6.73 -11.91 -12.59
C LYS A 17 -6.77 -13.07 -11.61
N MET A 18 -5.61 -13.39 -11.05
CA MET A 18 -5.51 -14.25 -9.88
C MET A 18 -5.45 -13.40 -8.62
N ILE A 19 -5.92 -13.96 -7.51
CA ILE A 19 -5.95 -13.36 -6.19
C ILE A 19 -5.25 -14.30 -5.23
N CYS A 20 -4.31 -13.79 -4.46
CA CYS A 20 -3.69 -14.57 -3.38
C CYS A 20 -4.68 -14.77 -2.22
N ARG A 21 -4.78 -15.99 -1.67
CA ARG A 21 -5.68 -16.29 -0.55
C ARG A 21 -5.24 -15.66 0.76
N LYS A 22 -3.93 -15.48 0.97
CA LYS A 22 -3.37 -14.89 2.19
C LYS A 22 -3.38 -13.37 2.18
N CYS A 23 -2.99 -12.75 1.07
CA CYS A 23 -2.81 -11.30 1.00
C CYS A 23 -3.77 -10.55 0.08
N TYR A 24 -4.67 -11.25 -0.61
CA TYR A 24 -5.66 -10.67 -1.54
C TYR A 24 -5.07 -9.79 -2.66
N ALA A 25 -3.77 -9.91 -2.93
CA ALA A 25 -3.12 -9.18 -4.00
C ALA A 25 -3.63 -9.62 -5.38
N ARG A 26 -3.86 -8.65 -6.27
CA ARG A 26 -4.14 -8.87 -7.69
C ARG A 26 -2.86 -9.28 -8.43
N LEU A 27 -2.92 -10.41 -9.12
CA LEU A 27 -1.84 -11.07 -9.84
C LEU A 27 -2.24 -11.32 -11.30
N PRO A 28 -1.27 -11.49 -12.21
CA PRO A 28 -1.57 -11.88 -13.59
C PRO A 28 -2.23 -13.26 -13.65
N PRO A 29 -3.02 -13.55 -14.69
CA PRO A 29 -3.81 -14.79 -14.81
C PRO A 29 -2.96 -16.08 -14.90
N ARG A 30 -1.66 -15.97 -15.21
CA ARG A 30 -0.72 -17.10 -15.31
C ARG A 30 0.24 -17.18 -14.11
N ALA A 31 -0.01 -16.44 -13.04
CA ALA A 31 0.86 -16.46 -11.86
C ALA A 31 0.73 -17.79 -11.12
N THR A 32 1.85 -18.44 -10.82
CA THR A 32 1.89 -19.62 -9.93
C THR A 32 2.13 -19.23 -8.47
N ASN A 33 2.93 -18.18 -8.25
CA ASN A 33 3.29 -17.69 -6.93
C ASN A 33 2.87 -16.22 -6.73
N CYS A 34 2.62 -15.83 -5.48
CA CYS A 34 2.33 -14.44 -5.17
C CYS A 34 3.59 -13.56 -5.22
N ARG A 35 3.49 -12.36 -5.81
CA ARG A 35 4.60 -11.39 -5.87
C ARG A 35 4.92 -10.68 -4.54
N LYS A 36 4.16 -10.92 -3.46
CA LYS A 36 4.27 -10.14 -2.22
C LYS A 36 5.02 -10.89 -1.13
N ARG A 37 6.08 -10.26 -0.59
CA ARG A 37 6.91 -10.79 0.51
C ARG A 37 6.10 -11.13 1.75
N LYS A 38 5.12 -10.30 2.12
CA LYS A 38 4.27 -10.50 3.32
C LYS A 38 3.48 -11.81 3.37
N CYS A 39 3.26 -12.48 2.23
CA CYS A 39 2.62 -13.79 2.20
C CYS A 39 3.59 -14.94 1.92
N GLY A 40 4.89 -14.69 2.00
CA GLY A 40 5.95 -15.67 1.76
C GLY A 40 5.94 -16.25 0.35
N HIS A 41 5.55 -15.46 -0.65
CA HIS A 41 5.44 -15.92 -2.04
C HIS A 41 4.55 -17.17 -2.25
N THR A 42 3.54 -17.36 -1.39
CA THR A 42 2.64 -18.52 -1.43
C THR A 42 2.07 -18.82 -2.83
N ASN A 43 1.94 -20.12 -3.11
CA ASN A 43 1.27 -20.68 -4.29
C ASN A 43 -0.26 -20.83 -4.09
N GLN A 44 -0.77 -20.49 -2.90
CA GLN A 44 -2.21 -20.56 -2.58
C GLN A 44 -2.98 -19.40 -3.25
N LEU A 45 -3.19 -19.54 -4.55
CA LEU A 45 -3.89 -18.57 -5.38
C LEU A 45 -5.31 -19.05 -5.72
N ARG A 46 -6.16 -18.11 -6.13
CA ARG A 46 -7.50 -18.39 -6.66
C ARG A 46 -7.80 -17.46 -7.83
N PRO A 47 -8.61 -17.87 -8.81
CA PRO A 47 -9.17 -16.95 -9.78
C PRO A 47 -10.01 -15.85 -9.11
N LYS A 48 -9.97 -14.62 -9.65
CA LYS A 48 -10.90 -13.57 -9.24
C LYS A 48 -12.32 -13.99 -9.63
N LYS A 49 -13.29 -13.76 -8.73
CA LYS A 49 -14.70 -14.04 -9.00
C LYS A 49 -15.17 -13.21 -10.18
N LYS A 50 -15.75 -13.86 -11.19
CA LYS A 50 -16.35 -13.20 -12.36
C LYS A 50 -17.75 -12.70 -11.96
N TYR A 51 -18.07 -11.47 -12.34
CA TYR A 51 -19.42 -10.93 -12.19
C TYR A 51 -20.18 -11.20 -13.49
N VAL A 52 -21.36 -11.82 -13.38
CA VAL A 52 -22.21 -12.20 -14.52
C VAL A 52 -22.78 -10.94 -15.19
N TYR A 53 -23.09 -9.91 -14.40
CA TYR A 53 -23.40 -8.56 -14.86
C TYR A 53 -22.16 -7.66 -14.68
N ALA A 54 -21.41 -7.45 -15.74
CA ALA A 54 -20.36 -6.43 -15.75
C ALA A 54 -21.03 -5.05 -15.87
N VAL A 55 -21.61 -4.55 -14.78
CA VAL A 55 -21.70 -3.09 -14.63
C VAL A 55 -20.26 -2.65 -14.46
N LEU A 56 -19.62 -2.35 -15.60
CA LEU A 56 -18.39 -1.58 -15.63
C LEU A 56 -18.69 -0.37 -14.75
N ARG A 57 -18.17 -0.37 -13.52
CA ARG A 57 -17.94 0.87 -12.80
C ARG A 57 -16.94 1.61 -13.66
N TYR A 58 -17.47 2.30 -14.67
CA TYR A 58 -16.76 3.22 -15.51
C TYR A 58 -16.34 4.30 -14.53
N ARG A 59 -15.15 4.12 -13.98
CA ARG A 59 -14.43 5.18 -13.29
C ARG A 59 -14.04 6.13 -14.42
N ILE A 60 -15.02 6.93 -14.89
CA ILE A 60 -14.70 8.21 -15.51
C ILE A 60 -13.80 8.82 -14.46
N ARG A 61 -12.56 9.09 -14.84
CA ARG A 61 -11.64 9.83 -14.00
C ARG A 61 -12.10 11.29 -13.96
N SER A 62 -13.38 11.53 -13.64
CA SER A 62 -13.78 12.75 -12.97
C SER A 62 -13.10 12.65 -11.63
N ARG A 63 -11.99 13.37 -11.51
CA ARG A 63 -11.31 13.66 -10.25
C ARG A 63 -12.42 13.86 -9.18
N PRO A 64 -12.49 13.06 -8.10
CA PRO A 64 -13.47 13.33 -7.06
C PRO A 64 -13.28 14.79 -6.62
N PRO A 65 -14.36 15.59 -6.43
CA PRO A 65 -14.20 16.88 -5.77
C PRO A 65 -13.51 16.61 -4.44
N GLU A 66 -12.44 17.36 -4.16
CA GLU A 66 -11.71 17.30 -2.90
C GLU A 66 -12.73 17.32 -1.76
N SER A 67 -12.76 16.23 -0.99
CA SER A 67 -13.53 16.19 0.25
C SER A 67 -13.05 17.34 1.14
N PRO A 68 -13.96 18.12 1.75
CA PRO A 68 -13.60 19.20 2.67
C PRO A 68 -12.68 18.64 3.75
N SER A 69 -11.56 19.33 3.94
CA SER A 69 -10.62 19.17 5.05
C SER A 69 -11.34 18.78 6.34
N LEU A 70 -11.08 17.56 6.83
CA LEU A 70 -11.24 17.27 8.25
C LEU A 70 -10.41 18.29 9.02
N PRO A 71 -10.94 18.87 10.11
CA PRO A 71 -10.24 19.89 10.88
C PRO A 71 -8.94 19.28 11.42
N THR A 72 -7.82 19.83 10.99
CA THR A 72 -6.54 19.68 11.69
C THR A 72 -6.78 20.22 13.09
N ALA A 73 -6.86 19.34 14.07
CA ALA A 73 -6.82 19.75 15.47
C ALA A 73 -5.54 20.58 15.69
N PRO A 74 -5.62 21.71 16.40
CA PRO A 74 -4.44 22.52 16.66
C PRO A 74 -3.47 21.73 17.53
N ILE A 75 -2.22 21.62 17.07
CA ILE A 75 -1.08 21.26 17.90
C ILE A 75 -0.84 22.45 18.82
N SER A 76 -1.49 22.45 19.97
CA SER A 76 -1.19 23.37 21.05
C SER A 76 -0.93 22.57 22.32
N SER A 77 0.21 22.87 22.94
CA SER A 77 0.70 22.41 24.24
C SER A 77 1.41 21.04 24.31
N ILE A 78 2.60 20.97 23.73
CA ILE A 78 3.72 20.39 24.49
C ILE A 78 4.74 21.50 24.68
N THR A 79 4.80 21.93 25.94
CA THR A 79 5.64 23.00 26.48
C THR A 79 7.11 22.76 26.20
N ALA A 80 7.78 23.85 25.80
CA ALA A 80 9.22 23.96 25.76
C ALA A 80 9.83 23.55 27.11
N SER A 81 10.76 22.60 27.09
CA SER A 81 11.96 22.51 27.95
C SER A 81 12.57 21.12 27.86
N THR A 82 13.16 20.73 26.74
CA THR A 82 14.29 19.77 26.76
C THR A 82 15.13 19.98 25.50
N ILE A 83 16.36 20.44 25.71
CA ILE A 83 17.38 20.59 24.68
C ILE A 83 17.83 19.18 24.27
N ILE A 84 17.32 18.66 23.15
CA ILE A 84 17.90 17.48 22.52
C ILE A 84 19.07 17.97 21.66
N LYS A 85 20.30 17.73 22.13
CA LYS A 85 21.50 17.89 21.31
C LYS A 85 21.50 16.80 20.24
N THR A 86 21.05 17.12 19.04
CA THR A 86 21.14 16.22 17.90
C THR A 86 22.55 16.30 17.32
N THR A 87 23.43 15.38 17.70
CA THR A 87 24.72 15.20 17.01
C THR A 87 24.47 14.33 15.78
N THR A 88 24.36 14.94 14.61
CA THR A 88 24.42 14.22 13.33
C THR A 88 25.84 13.70 13.12
N ILE A 89 26.03 12.39 13.17
CA ILE A 89 27.25 11.73 12.70
C ILE A 89 26.97 11.22 11.29
N THR A 90 27.56 11.89 10.30
CA THR A 90 27.68 11.40 8.93
C THR A 90 28.80 10.36 8.90
N THR A 91 28.47 9.09 8.70
CA THR A 91 29.46 8.09 8.26
C THR A 91 29.12 7.66 6.84
N SER A 92 30.03 7.96 5.92
CA SER A 92 30.04 7.37 4.59
C SER A 92 30.71 6.01 4.67
N HIS A 93 29.98 4.94 4.37
CA HIS A 93 30.64 3.69 3.96
C HIS A 93 29.88 2.93 2.87
N PRO A 94 30.63 2.29 1.96
CA PRO A 94 30.14 1.86 0.66
C PRO A 94 29.37 0.55 0.79
N ASP A 95 28.33 0.46 -0.03
CA ASP A 95 27.60 -0.75 -0.38
C ASP A 95 26.70 -1.43 0.68
N ARG A 96 25.42 -1.49 0.27
CA ARG A 96 24.47 -2.59 0.48
C ARG A 96 23.60 -2.57 1.75
N SER A 97 22.52 -1.79 1.63
CA SER A 97 21.14 -2.13 2.05
C SER A 97 20.99 -2.95 3.33
N HIS A 98 21.28 -2.34 4.48
CA HIS A 98 20.87 -2.87 5.77
C HIS A 98 19.73 -2.04 6.34
N THR A 99 18.64 -2.72 6.66
CA THR A 99 17.47 -2.21 7.37
C THR A 99 17.92 -1.60 8.70
N GLN A 100 17.57 -0.34 8.96
CA GLN A 100 17.81 0.27 10.27
C GLN A 100 16.63 -0.06 11.20
N ASP A 101 16.91 -0.93 12.17
CA ASP A 101 16.07 -1.10 13.36
C ASP A 101 16.28 0.11 14.27
N ILE A 102 15.24 0.91 14.47
CA ILE A 102 15.26 2.03 15.43
C ILE A 102 14.92 1.44 16.80
N VAL A 103 15.93 1.23 17.62
CA VAL A 103 15.72 0.99 19.06
C VAL A 103 15.67 2.34 19.77
N LEU A 104 14.47 2.81 20.10
CA LEU A 104 14.29 3.91 21.04
C LEU A 104 14.48 3.36 22.46
N THR A 105 15.67 3.53 23.04
CA THR A 105 15.82 3.41 24.50
C THR A 105 15.47 4.74 25.13
N ILE A 106 14.28 4.81 25.73
CA ILE A 106 13.85 5.92 26.59
C ILE A 106 14.45 5.65 27.97
N THR A 107 15.44 6.44 28.39
CA THR A 107 15.85 6.48 29.79
C THR A 107 15.05 7.56 30.52
N PRO A 108 14.36 7.26 31.62
CA PRO A 108 13.71 8.29 32.42
C PRO A 108 14.76 9.13 33.15
N LEU A 109 14.68 10.44 33.00
CA LEU A 109 15.42 11.40 33.83
C LEU A 109 14.81 11.33 35.25
N GLN A 110 15.63 10.99 36.25
CA GLN A 110 15.19 10.98 37.65
C GLN A 110 14.89 12.39 38.15
N ALA A 111 14.00 12.44 39.14
CA ALA A 111 13.31 13.60 39.72
C ALA A 111 14.21 14.77 40.16
#